data_AF-A0A7Y0KPG7-F1
#
_entry.id   AF-A0A7Y0KPG7-F1
#
_cell.length_a   1.000
_cell.length_b   1.000
_cell.length_c   1.000
_cell.angle_alpha   90.00
_cell.angle_beta   90.00
_cell.angle_gamma   90.00
#
_symmetry.space_group_name_H-M   'P 1'
#
loop_
_entity.id
_entity.type
_entity.pdbx_description
1 polymer ?
#
loop_
_entity_poly.entity_id
_entity_poly.type
_entity_poly.pdbx_seq_one_letter_code
_entity_poly.pdbx_strand_id
1 'polypeptide(L)'
;MSNTSPSKASPLAEWFIKAFTPGWGYVIEVNGVKAFRSGHPSAKLLSHHLGLSKEEPSYLAIRPSRTTQWIAFDIDQARSPYHPDRGDDAINILLERCALMGLREPLVFRSSHSGGIHLWYPLAKPVKAFDAALTVKLCLEAGAIDAGELGESIDFTTDQQLKISSGLLEVFPNVKQVDSDYISIRLPFTGQGNGLLLDGFGLVEEPSLLPDRWNVAAKNNVLVQSIRLKKRELGSGPYNLVDEDCEVTCINWIKPRKRTAANQQLVYADKGEQPLESLSKQSGEPTSLQDAHDLLARGWTGSNQTQHLCLSALMVARQLSNDSDEVANHVKELLIHANGFADHCGHIREIESGQLPGRSACQKAARFTPSYEGSWKEAANQAKAQDATERALGSIAAASIDGVVFPSINKAIIYLREHYGAPSRAWWFKSQNNFPLEPLKGFLAP
;
A
#
# COMPACT_ATOMS: atom_id res chain seq x y z
N MET A 1 0.20 17.74 -52.08
CA MET A 1 0.70 16.41 -51.67
C MET A 1 2.11 16.58 -51.12
N SER A 2 2.30 16.47 -49.82
CA SER A 2 3.60 16.12 -49.25
C SER A 2 3.36 15.02 -48.23
N ASN A 3 3.58 13.78 -48.67
CA ASN A 3 3.61 12.61 -47.80
C ASN A 3 4.82 12.75 -46.86
N THR A 4 4.60 13.32 -45.68
CA THR A 4 5.55 13.15 -44.57
C THR A 4 5.42 11.70 -44.10
N SER A 5 6.46 10.93 -44.39
CA SER A 5 6.69 9.59 -43.83
C SER A 5 6.47 9.59 -42.31
N PRO A 6 6.03 8.47 -41.70
CA PRO A 6 5.77 8.41 -40.27
C PRO A 6 7.07 8.75 -39.53
N SER A 7 7.07 9.85 -38.77
CA SER A 7 8.24 10.32 -38.01
C SER A 7 8.69 9.22 -37.06
N LYS A 8 9.93 8.73 -37.21
CA LYS A 8 10.56 7.80 -36.26
C LYS A 8 10.47 8.39 -34.85
N ALA A 9 10.24 7.54 -33.85
CA ALA A 9 10.19 7.97 -32.46
C ALA A 9 11.54 8.52 -31.99
N SER A 10 11.53 9.44 -31.02
CA SER A 10 12.76 9.99 -30.44
C SER A 10 13.57 8.88 -29.75
N PRO A 11 14.89 8.76 -30.01
CA PRO A 11 15.75 7.82 -29.30
C PRO A 11 15.69 7.97 -27.78
N LEU A 12 15.50 9.19 -27.29
CA LEU A 12 15.34 9.47 -25.86
C LEU A 12 14.03 8.89 -25.32
N ALA A 13 12.93 9.01 -26.06
CA ALA A 13 11.66 8.43 -25.65
C ALA A 13 11.70 6.89 -25.63
N GLU A 14 12.39 6.27 -26.58
CA GLU A 14 12.64 4.82 -26.56
C GLU A 14 13.48 4.41 -25.35
N TRP A 15 14.53 5.19 -25.04
CA TRP A 15 15.36 4.97 -23.86
C TRP A 15 14.53 5.02 -22.57
N PHE A 16 13.67 6.03 -22.38
CA PHE A 16 12.81 6.14 -21.20
C PHE A 16 11.89 4.91 -21.04
N ILE A 17 11.24 4.46 -22.12
CA ILE A 17 10.36 3.27 -22.04
C ILE A 17 11.16 2.05 -21.58
N LYS A 18 12.38 1.91 -22.08
CA LYS A 18 13.27 0.81 -21.69
C LYS A 18 13.73 0.95 -20.23
N ALA A 19 14.27 2.09 -19.85
CA ALA A 19 14.82 2.34 -18.52
C ALA A 19 13.76 2.24 -17.41
N PHE A 20 12.57 2.80 -17.65
CA PHE A 20 11.50 2.80 -16.66
C PHE A 20 10.60 1.56 -16.73
N THR A 21 10.64 0.78 -17.83
CA THR A 21 9.88 -0.48 -18.00
C THR A 21 8.44 -0.38 -17.48
N PRO A 22 7.59 0.50 -18.07
CA PRO A 22 6.27 0.79 -17.51
C PRO A 22 5.37 -0.45 -17.53
N GLY A 23 4.69 -0.70 -16.42
CA GLY A 23 3.64 -1.69 -16.28
C GLY A 23 2.41 -1.35 -17.12
N TRP A 24 1.40 -2.22 -17.04
CA TRP A 24 0.14 -2.01 -17.74
C TRP A 24 -0.62 -0.82 -17.15
N GLY A 25 -1.00 0.12 -18.02
CA GLY A 25 -1.79 1.28 -17.67
C GLY A 25 -0.96 2.47 -17.18
N TYR A 26 -1.31 3.64 -17.69
CA TYR A 26 -0.66 4.92 -17.38
C TYR A 26 -1.72 6.00 -17.13
N VAL A 27 -1.29 7.16 -16.63
CA VAL A 27 -2.17 8.30 -16.32
C VAL A 27 -1.66 9.52 -17.06
N ILE A 28 -2.56 10.20 -17.76
CA ILE A 28 -2.30 11.49 -18.41
C ILE A 28 -3.26 12.53 -17.85
N GLU A 29 -2.93 13.80 -17.97
CA GLU A 29 -3.87 14.87 -17.70
C GLU A 29 -4.58 15.29 -19.00
N VAL A 30 -5.91 15.36 -18.95
CA VAL A 30 -6.76 15.83 -20.04
C VAL A 30 -7.69 16.90 -19.48
N ASN A 31 -7.57 18.12 -20.00
CA ASN A 31 -8.37 19.28 -19.58
C ASN A 31 -8.33 19.51 -18.04
N GLY A 32 -7.15 19.44 -17.43
CA GLY A 32 -7.00 19.62 -15.98
C GLY A 32 -7.34 18.40 -15.12
N VAL A 33 -7.78 17.29 -15.72
CA VAL A 33 -8.22 16.09 -15.01
C VAL A 33 -7.30 14.91 -15.28
N LYS A 34 -6.80 14.27 -14.23
CA LYS A 34 -6.02 13.03 -14.33
C LYS A 34 -6.91 11.89 -14.83
N ALA A 35 -6.55 11.32 -15.98
CA ALA A 35 -7.30 10.29 -16.66
C ALA A 35 -6.44 9.02 -16.87
N PHE A 36 -6.99 7.88 -16.46
CA PHE A 36 -6.36 6.58 -16.67
C PHE A 36 -6.47 6.14 -18.13
N ARG A 37 -5.43 5.48 -18.63
CA ARG A 37 -5.36 4.83 -19.94
C ARG A 37 -4.87 3.41 -19.79
N SER A 38 -5.50 2.47 -20.49
CA SER A 38 -5.05 1.09 -20.58
C SER A 38 -3.92 0.95 -21.61
N GLY A 39 -3.10 -0.10 -21.45
CA GLY A 39 -1.96 -0.37 -22.33
C GLY A 39 -0.65 0.28 -21.86
N HIS A 40 0.37 0.21 -22.70
CA HIS A 40 1.68 0.80 -22.44
C HIS A 40 1.83 2.14 -23.19
N PRO A 41 2.51 3.14 -22.59
CA PRO A 41 2.80 4.38 -23.30
C PRO A 41 3.71 4.10 -24.51
N SER A 42 3.40 4.71 -25.65
CA SER A 42 4.23 4.62 -26.85
C SER A 42 5.36 5.66 -26.83
N ALA A 43 6.45 5.42 -27.56
CA ALA A 43 7.55 6.38 -27.65
C ALA A 43 7.11 7.72 -28.28
N LYS A 44 6.13 7.67 -29.19
CA LYS A 44 5.49 8.86 -29.76
C LYS A 44 4.74 9.67 -28.70
N LEU A 45 3.91 9.00 -27.89
CA LEU A 45 3.20 9.65 -26.77
C LEU A 45 4.20 10.27 -25.80
N LEU A 46 5.25 9.53 -25.44
CA LEU A 46 6.24 10.01 -24.49
C LEU A 46 7.03 11.21 -25.02
N SER A 47 7.36 11.23 -26.33
CA SER A 47 8.01 12.39 -26.95
C SER A 47 7.22 13.68 -26.77
N HIS A 48 5.88 13.59 -26.83
CA HIS A 48 5.00 14.73 -26.54
C HIS A 48 5.09 15.17 -25.08
N HIS A 49 4.99 14.23 -24.13
CA HIS A 49 5.00 14.54 -22.70
C HIS A 49 6.35 15.04 -22.17
N LEU A 50 7.46 14.69 -22.83
CA LEU A 50 8.80 15.19 -22.52
C LEU A 50 9.08 16.57 -23.14
N GLY A 51 8.12 17.20 -23.83
CA GLY A 51 8.33 18.47 -24.52
C GLY A 51 9.31 18.37 -25.70
N LEU A 52 9.52 17.16 -26.23
CA LEU A 52 10.33 16.93 -27.43
C LEU A 52 9.54 17.23 -28.72
N SER A 53 8.22 17.43 -28.60
CA SER A 53 7.39 18.04 -29.64
C SER A 53 7.29 19.55 -29.44
N LYS A 54 6.73 20.27 -30.42
CA LYS A 54 6.47 21.73 -30.31
C LYS A 54 5.30 22.08 -29.38
N GLU A 55 4.80 21.12 -28.61
CA GLU A 55 3.62 21.26 -27.74
C GLU A 55 4.09 21.27 -26.29
N GLU A 56 3.36 21.96 -25.41
CA GLU A 56 3.74 22.04 -23.99
C GLU A 56 3.74 20.65 -23.33
N PRO A 57 4.76 20.31 -22.53
CA PRO A 57 4.84 19.03 -21.86
C PRO A 57 3.67 18.88 -20.88
N SER A 58 2.88 17.82 -21.02
CA SER A 58 1.77 17.51 -20.13
C SER A 58 2.09 16.38 -19.16
N TYR A 59 1.34 16.30 -18.06
CA TYR A 59 1.52 15.29 -17.02
C TYR A 59 1.44 13.86 -17.58
N LEU A 60 2.41 13.03 -17.21
CA LEU A 60 2.39 11.59 -17.47
C LEU A 60 2.87 10.82 -16.23
N ALA A 61 2.07 9.87 -15.76
CA ALA A 61 2.46 8.95 -14.70
C ALA A 61 2.39 7.50 -15.17
N ILE A 62 3.35 6.70 -14.75
CA ILE A 62 3.47 5.28 -15.11
C ILE A 62 3.35 4.40 -13.87
N ARG A 63 3.01 3.14 -14.08
CA ARG A 63 3.09 2.11 -13.06
C ARG A 63 4.39 1.33 -13.20
N PRO A 64 4.97 0.84 -12.09
CA PRO A 64 5.93 -0.25 -12.15
C PRO A 64 5.36 -1.48 -12.86
N SER A 65 6.21 -2.21 -13.60
CA SER A 65 5.88 -3.54 -14.12
C SER A 65 6.13 -4.63 -13.05
N ARG A 66 5.99 -5.92 -13.43
CA ARG A 66 6.32 -7.05 -12.53
C ARG A 66 7.79 -7.10 -12.15
N THR A 67 8.65 -6.58 -13.03
CA THR A 67 10.07 -6.33 -12.81
C THR A 67 10.34 -4.84 -13.01
N THR A 68 11.29 -4.29 -12.26
CA THR A 68 11.70 -2.88 -12.35
C THR A 68 13.22 -2.76 -12.30
N GLN A 69 13.75 -1.68 -12.88
CA GLN A 69 15.17 -1.29 -12.78
C GLN A 69 15.33 0.03 -12.02
N TRP A 70 14.39 0.34 -11.15
CA TRP A 70 14.40 1.55 -10.35
C TRP A 70 13.54 1.40 -9.09
N ILE A 71 13.91 2.17 -8.07
CA ILE A 71 13.09 2.47 -6.90
C ILE A 71 12.87 3.98 -6.89
N ALA A 72 11.68 4.44 -6.52
CA ALA A 72 11.41 5.86 -6.37
C ALA A 72 10.65 6.17 -5.08
N PHE A 73 10.89 7.38 -4.58
CA PHE A 73 10.20 7.96 -3.43
C PHE A 73 9.58 9.27 -3.85
N ASP A 74 8.35 9.53 -3.43
CA ASP A 74 7.69 10.83 -3.59
C ASP A 74 7.48 11.47 -2.22
N ILE A 75 7.96 12.71 -2.09
CA ILE A 75 8.06 13.48 -0.86
C ILE A 75 7.36 14.82 -1.11
N ASP A 76 6.18 14.97 -0.54
CA ASP A 76 5.39 16.20 -0.66
C ASP A 76 5.99 17.31 0.22
N GLN A 77 6.22 18.49 -0.36
CA GLN A 77 6.78 19.64 0.36
C GLN A 77 5.90 20.07 1.54
N ALA A 78 4.58 20.16 1.32
CA ALA A 78 3.66 20.77 2.27
C ALA A 78 3.40 19.88 3.48
N ARG A 79 3.46 18.56 3.32
CA ARG A 79 3.01 17.59 4.33
C ARG A 79 4.11 16.67 4.85
N SER A 80 5.18 16.44 4.08
CA SER A 80 6.21 15.48 4.50
C SER A 80 7.13 16.09 5.55
N PRO A 81 7.35 15.39 6.69
CA PRO A 81 8.40 15.76 7.63
C PRO A 81 9.80 15.44 7.09
N TYR A 82 9.90 14.65 6.00
CA TYR A 82 11.17 14.23 5.39
C TYR A 82 11.63 15.14 4.25
N HIS A 83 10.90 16.22 3.99
CA HIS A 83 11.26 17.18 2.96
C HIS A 83 12.42 18.07 3.47
N PRO A 84 13.44 18.41 2.65
CA PRO A 84 14.57 19.25 3.07
C PRO A 84 14.18 20.61 3.67
N ASP A 85 13.05 21.18 3.23
CA ASP A 85 12.50 22.42 3.80
C ASP A 85 12.13 22.31 5.30
N ARG A 86 12.14 21.10 5.89
CA ARG A 86 11.94 20.88 7.33
C ARG A 86 13.23 20.95 8.14
N GLY A 87 14.36 21.16 7.47
CA GLY A 87 15.71 21.19 8.04
C GLY A 87 16.64 20.25 7.28
N ASP A 88 17.94 20.55 7.31
CA ASP A 88 18.96 19.84 6.53
C ASP A 88 18.99 18.33 6.84
N ASP A 89 18.63 17.93 8.06
CA ASP A 89 18.61 16.52 8.49
C ASP A 89 17.32 15.75 8.15
N ALA A 90 16.26 16.45 7.72
CA ALA A 90 14.95 15.85 7.50
C ALA A 90 14.97 14.72 6.45
N ILE A 91 15.75 14.91 5.39
CA ILE A 91 15.91 13.92 4.32
C ILE A 91 17.04 12.93 4.62
N ASN A 92 18.02 13.31 5.46
CA ASN A 92 19.22 12.52 5.71
C ASN A 92 18.89 11.14 6.30
N ILE A 93 17.94 11.07 7.22
CA ILE A 93 17.48 9.79 7.79
C ILE A 93 16.96 8.85 6.68
N LEU A 94 16.20 9.38 5.71
CA LEU A 94 15.72 8.59 4.57
C LEU A 94 16.88 8.12 3.69
N LEU A 95 17.84 9.01 3.38
CA LEU A 95 19.01 8.67 2.57
C LEU A 95 19.90 7.62 3.23
N GLU A 96 20.14 7.73 4.55
CA GLU A 96 20.88 6.75 5.34
C GLU A 96 20.18 5.38 5.30
N ARG A 97 18.85 5.34 5.48
CA ARG A 97 18.07 4.11 5.37
C ARG A 97 18.13 3.50 3.98
N CYS A 98 18.08 4.33 2.94
CA CYS A 98 18.27 3.88 1.56
C CYS A 98 19.66 3.25 1.36
N ALA A 99 20.72 3.88 1.88
CA ALA A 99 22.08 3.40 1.75
C ALA A 99 22.29 2.01 2.38
N LEU A 100 21.61 1.69 3.49
CA LEU A 100 21.63 0.37 4.13
C LEU A 100 21.07 -0.74 3.23
N MET A 101 20.18 -0.41 2.29
CA MET A 101 19.66 -1.34 1.29
C MET A 101 20.45 -1.33 -0.02
N GLY A 102 21.59 -0.63 -0.05
CA GLY A 102 22.40 -0.46 -1.26
C GLY A 102 21.84 0.55 -2.26
N LEU A 103 20.92 1.43 -1.84
CA LEU A 103 20.42 2.56 -2.63
C LEU A 103 21.19 3.83 -2.22
N ARG A 104 22.32 4.11 -2.88
CA ARG A 104 23.30 5.11 -2.43
C ARG A 104 23.26 6.43 -3.20
N GLU A 105 22.84 6.41 -4.47
CA GLU A 105 22.88 7.58 -5.33
C GLU A 105 21.52 7.85 -5.97
N PRO A 106 20.67 8.69 -5.36
CA PRO A 106 19.42 9.10 -5.98
C PRO A 106 19.65 10.19 -7.03
N LEU A 107 18.89 10.12 -8.11
CA LEU A 107 18.58 11.27 -8.94
C LEU A 107 17.40 12.02 -8.30
N VAL A 108 17.64 13.27 -7.93
CA VAL A 108 16.66 14.11 -7.26
C VAL A 108 15.91 14.92 -8.30
N PHE A 109 14.59 14.79 -8.34
CA PHE A 109 13.72 15.61 -9.18
C PHE A 109 12.86 16.49 -8.30
N ARG A 110 12.70 17.75 -8.65
CA ARG A 110 11.86 18.69 -7.92
C ARG A 110 10.81 19.29 -8.83
N SER A 111 9.59 19.44 -8.33
CA SER A 111 8.57 20.22 -9.00
C SER A 111 8.81 21.71 -8.74
N SER A 112 8.92 22.51 -9.79
CA SER A 112 8.92 23.97 -9.72
C SER A 112 7.55 24.55 -9.32
N HIS A 113 6.48 23.74 -9.41
CA HIS A 113 5.11 24.17 -9.09
C HIS A 113 4.76 23.92 -7.61
N SER A 114 4.99 22.70 -7.12
CA SER A 114 4.63 22.31 -5.75
C SER A 114 5.81 22.25 -4.80
N GLY A 115 7.04 22.46 -5.26
CA GLY A 115 8.26 22.32 -4.48
C GLY A 115 8.63 20.89 -4.08
N GLY A 116 7.71 19.92 -4.22
CA GLY A 116 7.88 18.52 -3.83
C GLY A 116 8.95 17.78 -4.63
N ILE A 117 9.47 16.70 -4.04
CA ILE A 117 10.68 16.01 -4.51
C ILE A 117 10.37 14.54 -4.82
N HIS A 118 10.87 14.06 -5.95
CA HIS A 118 11.00 12.64 -6.20
C HIS A 118 12.47 12.23 -6.10
N LEU A 119 12.76 11.19 -5.34
CA LEU A 119 14.07 10.53 -5.36
C LEU A 119 13.98 9.29 -6.24
N TRP A 120 14.76 9.21 -7.31
CA TRP A 120 14.82 8.04 -8.17
C TRP A 120 16.16 7.34 -8.01
N TYR A 121 16.15 6.06 -7.68
CA TYR A 121 17.31 5.20 -7.61
C TYR A 121 17.30 4.22 -8.79
N PRO A 122 18.00 4.54 -9.89
CA PRO A 122 18.27 3.59 -10.97
C PRO A 122 18.96 2.34 -10.42
N LEU A 123 18.66 1.16 -10.93
CA LEU A 123 19.31 -0.10 -10.52
C LEU A 123 20.11 -0.68 -11.68
N ALA A 124 21.32 -1.17 -11.42
CA ALA A 124 22.15 -1.81 -12.44
C ALA A 124 21.49 -3.04 -13.08
N LYS A 125 20.68 -3.79 -12.31
CA LYS A 125 20.01 -5.03 -12.75
C LYS A 125 18.51 -4.98 -12.44
N PRO A 126 17.65 -5.57 -13.28
CA PRO A 126 16.23 -5.70 -12.99
C PRO A 126 15.98 -6.55 -11.74
N VAL A 127 15.02 -6.12 -10.93
CA VAL A 127 14.54 -6.83 -9.74
C VAL A 127 13.05 -7.08 -9.82
N LYS A 128 12.56 -8.09 -9.09
CA LYS A 128 11.11 -8.32 -8.93
C LYS A 128 10.52 -7.15 -8.14
N ALA A 129 9.53 -6.47 -8.73
CA ALA A 129 9.01 -5.23 -8.18
C ALA A 129 8.35 -5.42 -6.80
N PHE A 130 7.67 -6.55 -6.57
CA PHE A 130 7.01 -6.80 -5.29
C PHE A 130 8.02 -7.07 -4.17
N ASP A 131 9.04 -7.88 -4.46
CA ASP A 131 10.11 -8.20 -3.50
C ASP A 131 10.91 -6.95 -3.13
N ALA A 132 11.15 -6.08 -4.13
CA ALA A 132 11.77 -4.78 -3.92
C ALA A 132 10.89 -3.85 -3.05
N ALA A 133 9.60 -3.74 -3.36
CA ALA A 133 8.66 -2.95 -2.57
C ALA A 133 8.61 -3.41 -1.10
N LEU A 134 8.60 -4.74 -0.89
CA LEU A 134 8.60 -5.32 0.44
C LEU A 134 9.90 -5.02 1.18
N THR A 135 11.06 -5.20 0.53
CA THR A 135 12.38 -4.89 1.09
C THR A 135 12.43 -3.43 1.56
N VAL A 136 12.05 -2.50 0.69
CA VAL A 136 12.06 -1.07 1.01
C VAL A 136 11.12 -0.75 2.16
N LYS A 137 9.88 -1.23 2.12
CA LYS A 137 8.91 -0.98 3.19
C LYS A 137 9.44 -1.45 4.55
N LEU A 138 9.95 -2.66 4.61
CA LEU A 138 10.42 -3.26 5.85
C LEU A 138 11.62 -2.52 6.42
N CYS A 139 12.56 -2.10 5.57
CA CYS A 139 13.73 -1.34 6.01
C CYS A 139 13.35 0.04 6.56
N LEU A 140 12.44 0.75 5.89
CA LEU A 140 12.04 2.10 6.31
C LEU A 140 11.25 2.09 7.62
N GLU A 141 10.37 1.10 7.80
CA GLU A 141 9.52 0.97 9.00
C GLU A 141 10.20 0.19 10.14
N ALA A 142 11.41 -0.34 9.95
CA ALA A 142 12.10 -1.13 10.96
C ALA A 142 12.65 -0.26 12.11
N GLY A 143 12.36 -0.67 13.35
CA GLY A 143 12.97 -0.10 14.56
C GLY A 143 14.39 -0.58 14.83
N ALA A 144 14.86 -1.62 14.15
CA ALA A 144 16.26 -2.03 14.18
C ALA A 144 16.61 -2.76 12.88
N ILE A 145 17.81 -2.56 12.38
CA ILE A 145 18.40 -3.31 11.27
C ILE A 145 19.68 -3.90 11.81
N ASP A 146 19.74 -5.23 11.89
CA ASP A 146 21.03 -5.86 12.09
C ASP A 146 21.84 -5.65 10.78
N ALA A 147 23.08 -5.17 10.89
CA ALA A 147 24.05 -5.00 9.81
C ALA A 147 25.42 -5.64 10.14
N GLY A 148 26.24 -5.90 9.12
CA GLY A 148 27.66 -6.27 9.26
C GLY A 148 27.97 -7.71 9.68
N GLU A 149 29.17 -8.22 9.37
CA GLU A 149 29.58 -9.62 9.55
C GLU A 149 29.41 -10.17 10.99
N LEU A 150 29.48 -9.29 11.99
CA LEU A 150 29.39 -9.61 13.42
C LEU A 150 27.96 -9.50 14.00
N GLY A 151 26.97 -9.10 13.20
CA GLY A 151 25.58 -8.94 13.64
C GLY A 151 25.37 -7.70 14.53
N GLU A 152 25.98 -6.58 14.16
CA GLU A 152 25.80 -5.30 14.83
C GLU A 152 24.35 -4.84 14.62
N SER A 153 23.61 -4.57 15.69
CA SER A 153 22.25 -4.01 15.58
C SER A 153 22.35 -2.50 15.44
N ILE A 154 21.89 -1.97 14.30
CA ILE A 154 21.59 -0.56 14.17
C ILE A 154 20.17 -0.37 14.69
N ASP A 155 20.07 0.05 15.94
CA ASP A 155 18.79 0.38 16.55
C ASP A 155 18.38 1.80 16.12
N PHE A 156 17.13 1.93 15.70
CA PHE A 156 16.55 3.21 15.31
C PHE A 156 15.53 3.62 16.35
N THR A 157 15.73 4.83 16.87
CA THR A 157 14.77 5.48 17.76
C THR A 157 13.41 5.64 17.07
N THR A 158 12.35 5.86 17.85
CA THR A 158 10.98 5.98 17.31
C THR A 158 10.85 7.14 16.32
N ASP A 159 11.60 8.22 16.52
CA ASP A 159 11.70 9.40 15.66
C ASP A 159 12.53 9.16 14.39
N GLN A 160 13.39 8.14 14.37
CA GLN A 160 14.13 7.68 13.19
C GLN A 160 13.39 6.58 12.39
N GLN A 161 12.19 6.19 12.82
CA GLN A 161 11.34 5.28 12.04
C GLN A 161 10.54 6.07 11.02
N LEU A 162 10.64 5.63 9.77
CA LEU A 162 9.98 6.31 8.66
C LEU A 162 8.58 5.74 8.46
N LYS A 163 7.61 6.62 8.30
CA LYS A 163 6.21 6.26 8.05
C LYS A 163 5.92 6.36 6.56
N ILE A 164 5.55 5.23 5.95
CA ILE A 164 5.09 5.22 4.57
C ILE A 164 3.58 5.51 4.56
N SER A 165 3.18 6.63 3.95
CA SER A 165 1.77 6.99 3.79
C SER A 165 1.59 8.03 2.69
N SER A 166 0.39 8.05 2.10
CA SER A 166 0.08 8.98 1.00
C SER A 166 0.21 10.43 1.42
N GLY A 167 0.83 11.23 0.56
CA GLY A 167 1.13 12.64 0.80
C GLY A 167 2.18 12.89 1.89
N LEU A 168 2.91 11.87 2.36
CA LEU A 168 3.99 12.03 3.33
C LEU A 168 5.28 11.39 2.81
N LEU A 169 5.25 10.08 2.56
CA LEU A 169 6.32 9.34 1.91
C LEU A 169 5.67 8.22 1.14
N GLU A 170 5.61 8.36 -0.18
CA GLU A 170 5.13 7.31 -1.07
C GLU A 170 6.32 6.58 -1.69
N VAL A 171 6.19 5.25 -1.84
CA VAL A 171 7.27 4.38 -2.31
C VAL A 171 6.82 3.64 -3.56
N PHE A 172 7.70 3.58 -4.55
CA PHE A 172 7.44 2.95 -5.84
C PHE A 172 8.60 2.02 -6.22
N PRO A 173 8.34 0.73 -6.52
CA PRO A 173 7.05 0.05 -6.41
C PRO A 173 6.52 -0.02 -4.97
N ASN A 174 5.20 -0.01 -4.82
CA ASN A 174 4.52 -0.10 -3.52
C ASN A 174 4.13 -1.55 -3.17
N VAL A 175 3.99 -1.85 -1.88
CA VAL A 175 3.42 -3.13 -1.43
C VAL A 175 1.92 -3.12 -1.71
N LYS A 176 1.56 -3.66 -2.87
CA LYS A 176 0.18 -3.70 -3.38
C LYS A 176 -0.59 -4.91 -2.84
N GLN A 177 -1.91 -4.87 -2.92
CA GLN A 177 -2.75 -6.02 -2.59
C GLN A 177 -2.65 -7.12 -3.67
N VAL A 178 -3.04 -8.33 -3.30
CA VAL A 178 -3.21 -9.42 -4.28
C VAL A 178 -4.25 -8.95 -5.31
N ASP A 179 -3.97 -9.19 -6.58
CA ASP A 179 -4.80 -8.78 -7.73
C ASP A 179 -5.05 -7.27 -7.91
N SER A 180 -4.38 -6.39 -7.17
CA SER A 180 -4.38 -4.94 -7.46
C SER A 180 -3.22 -4.55 -8.38
N ASP A 181 -3.28 -3.37 -9.00
CA ASP A 181 -2.14 -2.79 -9.71
C ASP A 181 -1.19 -2.04 -8.75
N TYR A 182 0.03 -1.77 -9.21
CA TYR A 182 0.90 -0.81 -8.52
C TYR A 182 0.34 0.61 -8.67
N ILE A 183 0.63 1.46 -7.69
CA ILE A 183 0.32 2.88 -7.74
C ILE A 183 1.20 3.53 -8.82
N SER A 184 0.65 4.49 -9.54
CA SER A 184 1.37 5.24 -10.57
C SER A 184 2.15 6.41 -9.99
N ILE A 185 3.38 6.63 -10.47
CA ILE A 185 4.21 7.80 -10.16
C ILE A 185 4.41 8.66 -11.40
N ARG A 186 4.40 10.00 -11.26
CA ARG A 186 4.71 10.92 -12.36
C ARG A 186 6.14 10.69 -12.86
N LEU A 187 6.29 10.58 -14.17
CA LEU A 187 7.58 10.39 -14.81
C LEU A 187 8.44 11.66 -14.72
N PRO A 188 9.77 11.51 -14.56
CA PRO A 188 10.71 12.61 -14.69
C PRO A 188 10.51 13.43 -15.96
N PHE A 189 10.66 14.75 -15.87
CA PHE A 189 10.55 15.69 -16.99
C PHE A 189 9.18 15.75 -17.68
N THR A 190 8.13 15.18 -17.11
CA THR A 190 6.78 15.25 -17.67
C THR A 190 5.89 16.19 -16.88
N GLY A 191 5.43 17.28 -17.51
CA GLY A 191 4.42 18.23 -17.03
C GLY A 191 4.64 18.90 -15.65
N GLN A 192 4.08 20.11 -15.46
CA GLN A 192 4.07 20.83 -14.17
C GLN A 192 5.47 20.99 -13.53
N GLY A 193 6.46 21.25 -14.39
CA GLY A 193 7.80 21.69 -14.00
C GLY A 193 8.60 20.72 -13.13
N ASN A 194 8.53 19.41 -13.41
CA ASN A 194 9.39 18.42 -12.77
C ASN A 194 10.78 18.43 -13.44
N GLY A 195 11.77 19.04 -12.78
CA GLY A 195 13.15 19.15 -13.28
C GLY A 195 14.13 18.32 -12.45
N LEU A 196 15.25 17.94 -13.04
CA LEU A 196 16.36 17.28 -12.35
C LEU A 196 17.12 18.32 -11.53
N LEU A 197 17.25 18.10 -10.22
CA LEU A 197 18.03 18.94 -9.34
C LEU A 197 19.50 18.48 -9.37
N LEU A 198 20.38 19.36 -9.82
CA LEU A 198 21.83 19.15 -9.84
C LEU A 198 22.50 20.01 -8.78
N ASP A 199 23.39 19.39 -8.00
CA ASP A 199 24.20 20.11 -7.04
C ASP A 199 25.07 21.18 -7.74
N GLY A 200 25.18 22.35 -7.13
CA GLY A 200 25.89 23.53 -7.64
C GLY A 200 25.29 24.20 -8.89
N PHE A 201 24.32 23.60 -9.56
CA PHE A 201 23.73 24.13 -10.80
C PHE A 201 22.21 24.42 -10.68
N GLY A 202 21.53 23.80 -9.71
CA GLY A 202 20.10 24.00 -9.47
C GLY A 202 19.21 23.12 -10.34
N LEU A 203 17.98 23.57 -10.62
CA LEU A 203 17.01 22.80 -11.41
C LEU A 203 17.34 22.86 -12.90
N VAL A 204 17.39 21.70 -13.53
CA VAL A 204 17.64 21.51 -14.95
C VAL A 204 16.46 20.80 -15.60
N GLU A 205 15.92 21.39 -16.65
CA GLU A 205 14.77 20.88 -17.43
C GLU A 205 15.24 20.35 -18.80
N GLU A 206 16.34 19.60 -18.82
CA GLU A 206 16.91 19.04 -20.05
C GLU A 206 16.87 17.50 -20.00
N PRO A 207 15.85 16.86 -20.61
CA PRO A 207 15.66 15.42 -20.53
C PRO A 207 16.81 14.61 -21.15
N SER A 208 17.57 15.20 -22.07
CA SER A 208 18.70 14.53 -22.75
C SER A 208 19.88 14.22 -21.82
N LEU A 209 19.98 14.90 -20.67
CA LEU A 209 21.00 14.61 -19.65
C LEU A 209 20.68 13.35 -18.83
N LEU A 210 19.42 12.91 -18.84
CA LEU A 210 18.97 11.83 -17.96
C LEU A 210 19.66 10.49 -18.22
N PRO A 211 19.86 10.02 -19.46
CA PRO A 211 20.48 8.72 -19.71
C PRO A 211 21.85 8.55 -19.07
N ASP A 212 22.72 9.55 -19.20
CA ASP A 212 24.07 9.49 -18.65
C ASP A 212 24.05 9.52 -17.12
N ARG A 213 23.24 10.41 -16.53
CA ARG A 213 23.07 10.49 -15.07
C ARG A 213 22.47 9.20 -14.51
N TRP A 214 21.48 8.64 -15.18
CA TRP A 214 20.84 7.38 -14.84
C TRP A 214 21.84 6.23 -14.82
N ASN A 215 22.68 6.13 -15.86
CA ASN A 215 23.68 5.07 -15.96
C ASN A 215 24.79 5.20 -14.93
N VAL A 216 25.18 6.42 -14.55
CA VAL A 216 26.15 6.66 -13.47
C VAL A 216 25.56 6.22 -12.13
N ALA A 217 24.38 6.75 -11.77
CA ALA A 217 23.71 6.40 -10.52
C ALA A 217 23.39 4.91 -10.41
N ALA A 218 23.00 4.26 -11.51
CA ALA A 218 22.69 2.83 -11.53
C ALA A 218 23.87 1.94 -11.07
N LYS A 219 25.11 2.35 -11.33
CA LYS A 219 26.31 1.59 -10.91
C LYS A 219 26.48 1.58 -9.39
N ASN A 220 26.01 2.63 -8.72
CA ASN A 220 26.14 2.80 -7.28
C ASN A 220 24.91 2.31 -6.50
N ASN A 221 23.90 1.80 -7.22
CA ASN A 221 22.63 1.36 -6.66
C ASN A 221 22.39 -0.12 -6.96
N VAL A 222 22.56 -0.92 -5.92
CA VAL A 222 22.37 -2.37 -5.95
C VAL A 222 21.45 -2.72 -4.81
N LEU A 223 20.17 -2.95 -5.11
CA LEU A 223 19.19 -3.28 -4.09
C LEU A 223 19.53 -4.62 -3.45
N VAL A 224 19.85 -4.59 -2.16
CA VAL A 224 20.09 -5.79 -1.39
C VAL A 224 18.75 -6.30 -0.86
N GLN A 225 18.16 -7.26 -1.59
CA GLN A 225 16.80 -7.75 -1.30
C GLN A 225 16.72 -8.52 0.01
N SER A 226 15.61 -8.34 0.73
CA SER A 226 15.27 -9.17 1.89
C SER A 226 14.87 -10.57 1.41
N ILE A 227 15.60 -11.62 1.80
CA ILE A 227 15.19 -13.01 1.56
C ILE A 227 14.55 -13.60 2.82
N ARG A 228 13.39 -14.25 2.64
CA ARG A 228 12.74 -15.04 3.69
C ARG A 228 13.29 -16.47 3.67
N LEU A 229 14.21 -16.79 4.58
CA LEU A 229 14.68 -18.17 4.74
C LEU A 229 13.62 -19.05 5.41
N LYS A 230 13.39 -20.26 4.87
CA LYS A 230 12.45 -21.25 5.43
C LYS A 230 13.06 -22.10 6.56
N LYS A 231 14.38 -22.19 6.66
CA LYS A 231 15.13 -22.89 7.71
C LYS A 231 16.49 -22.22 7.87
N ARG A 232 16.99 -22.12 9.11
CA ARG A 232 18.31 -21.59 9.45
C ARG A 232 19.17 -22.75 9.96
N GLU A 233 20.36 -22.94 9.42
CA GLU A 233 21.31 -23.91 9.98
C GLU A 233 22.07 -23.27 11.15
N LEU A 234 22.51 -24.10 12.10
CA LEU A 234 23.31 -23.65 13.23
C LEU A 234 24.71 -23.29 12.71
N GLY A 235 25.14 -22.04 12.88
CA GLY A 235 26.44 -21.57 12.39
C GLY A 235 26.41 -20.82 11.05
N SER A 236 25.24 -20.58 10.44
CA SER A 236 25.11 -19.85 9.17
C SER A 236 25.51 -18.35 9.24
N GLY A 237 26.11 -17.89 10.33
CA GLY A 237 26.40 -16.47 10.57
C GLY A 237 25.16 -15.58 10.43
N PRO A 238 25.33 -14.26 10.44
CA PRO A 238 24.25 -13.33 10.15
C PRO A 238 24.22 -12.89 8.66
N TYR A 239 25.23 -13.15 7.82
CA TYR A 239 25.24 -12.67 6.43
C TYR A 239 26.00 -13.55 5.43
N ASN A 240 25.75 -13.19 4.19
CA ASN A 240 26.29 -13.63 2.93
C ASN A 240 27.15 -12.43 2.43
N LEU A 241 28.44 -12.66 2.17
CA LEU A 241 29.54 -11.68 2.00
C LEU A 241 29.42 -10.76 0.75
N VAL A 242 30.13 -9.63 0.73
CA VAL A 242 30.50 -8.90 -0.50
C VAL A 242 32.00 -9.09 -0.69
N ASP A 243 32.38 -9.81 -1.75
CA ASP A 243 33.75 -9.97 -2.24
C ASP A 243 34.13 -8.75 -3.13
N GLU A 244 35.41 -8.41 -3.21
CA GLU A 244 36.00 -7.44 -4.14
C GLU A 244 35.57 -7.66 -5.61
N ASP A 245 35.14 -8.87 -5.95
CA ASP A 245 34.54 -9.26 -7.24
C ASP A 245 32.99 -9.14 -7.29
N CYS A 246 32.39 -8.05 -6.77
CA CYS A 246 31.02 -7.62 -7.08
C CYS A 246 29.88 -8.68 -7.01
N GLU A 247 30.01 -9.76 -6.24
CA GLU A 247 28.91 -10.69 -6.00
C GLU A 247 28.00 -10.16 -4.88
N VAL A 248 26.73 -9.93 -5.23
CA VAL A 248 25.70 -9.37 -4.36
C VAL A 248 25.05 -10.51 -3.61
N THR A 249 25.42 -10.68 -2.35
CA THR A 249 24.92 -11.78 -1.55
C THR A 249 23.80 -11.32 -0.60
N CYS A 250 22.77 -12.16 -0.48
CA CYS A 250 21.46 -11.75 -0.01
C CYS A 250 21.39 -11.42 1.48
N ILE A 251 20.65 -10.37 1.82
CA ILE A 251 20.39 -9.97 3.21
C ILE A 251 19.25 -10.80 3.82
N ASN A 252 19.51 -11.39 4.98
CA ASN A 252 18.52 -12.02 5.84
C ASN A 252 18.06 -11.07 6.96
N TRP A 253 17.34 -9.97 6.68
CA TRP A 253 16.78 -9.14 7.75
C TRP A 253 15.31 -8.82 7.57
N ILE A 254 14.51 -9.60 8.29
CA ILE A 254 13.70 -9.01 9.35
C ILE A 254 13.91 -9.97 10.52
N LYS A 255 14.36 -9.50 11.68
CA LYS A 255 13.73 -9.99 12.90
C LYS A 255 12.39 -9.26 12.91
N PRO A 256 11.24 -9.84 12.45
CA PRO A 256 10.04 -9.39 13.12
C PRO A 256 10.38 -9.63 14.58
N ARG A 257 10.21 -8.61 15.42
CA ARG A 257 10.20 -8.78 16.87
C ARG A 257 9.59 -10.15 17.08
N LYS A 258 10.33 -11.11 17.68
CA LYS A 258 9.79 -12.45 17.92
C LYS A 258 8.38 -12.18 18.43
N ARG A 259 7.36 -12.74 17.78
CA ARG A 259 6.14 -13.04 18.52
C ARG A 259 6.57 -14.10 19.52
N THR A 260 7.32 -13.70 20.53
CA THR A 260 7.52 -14.49 21.72
C THR A 260 6.14 -14.52 22.33
N ALA A 261 5.61 -15.73 22.51
CA ALA A 261 4.48 -16.03 23.37
C ALA A 261 4.85 -15.73 24.85
N ALA A 262 5.33 -14.50 25.06
CA ALA A 262 6.12 -13.94 26.16
C ALA A 262 6.25 -12.42 25.89
N ASN A 263 5.17 -11.63 25.79
CA ASN A 263 4.46 -11.02 26.93
C ASN A 263 3.71 -11.96 27.91
N GLN A 264 3.66 -13.27 27.67
CA GLN A 264 3.49 -14.32 28.68
C GLN A 264 4.82 -14.97 29.16
N GLN A 265 5.47 -14.42 30.18
CA GLN A 265 6.06 -15.17 31.30
C GLN A 265 6.63 -14.12 32.27
N LEU A 266 5.90 -13.86 33.35
CA LEU A 266 6.06 -14.58 34.62
C LEU A 266 7.44 -14.33 35.22
N VAL A 267 7.56 -13.20 35.90
CA VAL A 267 8.35 -13.11 37.13
C VAL A 267 7.50 -13.79 38.19
N TYR A 268 7.94 -14.94 38.70
CA TYR A 268 7.39 -15.48 39.94
C TYR A 268 8.39 -15.32 41.08
N ALA A 269 7.81 -14.75 42.14
CA ALA A 269 8.22 -14.71 43.54
C ALA A 269 9.42 -13.81 43.90
N ASP A 270 9.12 -12.68 44.56
CA ASP A 270 9.24 -12.68 46.02
C ASP A 270 8.13 -11.84 46.67
N LYS A 271 7.87 -12.16 47.93
CA LYS A 271 6.66 -11.94 48.74
C LYS A 271 6.19 -10.50 48.89
N GLY A 272 4.87 -10.38 48.96
CA GLY A 272 4.18 -9.35 49.76
C GLY A 272 3.30 -8.43 48.95
N GLU A 273 2.01 -8.49 49.26
CA GLU A 273 0.98 -7.48 48.99
C GLU A 273 0.22 -7.59 47.65
N GLN A 274 -1.10 -7.51 47.76
CA GLN A 274 -2.06 -8.04 46.79
C GLN A 274 -2.23 -7.13 45.56
N PRO A 275 -2.54 -7.69 44.37
CA PRO A 275 -2.79 -6.88 43.17
C PRO A 275 -4.14 -6.17 43.25
N LEU A 276 -4.14 -4.84 43.15
CA LEU A 276 -5.27 -4.13 42.56
C LEU A 276 -5.38 -4.53 41.08
N GLU A 277 -6.59 -4.86 40.64
CA GLU A 277 -6.92 -5.16 39.24
C GLU A 277 -6.45 -4.02 38.32
N SER A 278 -5.46 -4.29 37.48
CA SER A 278 -4.95 -3.33 36.51
C SER A 278 -5.62 -3.54 35.15
N LEU A 279 -6.33 -2.49 34.72
CA LEU A 279 -7.02 -2.36 33.43
C LEU A 279 -6.05 -2.60 32.26
N SER A 280 -6.15 -3.78 31.66
CA SER A 280 -5.35 -4.17 30.48
C SER A 280 -5.90 -3.54 29.18
N LYS A 281 -4.98 -3.18 28.28
CA LYS A 281 -5.23 -2.50 26.99
C LYS A 281 -6.16 -3.30 26.06
N GLN A 282 -7.43 -2.92 25.95
CA GLN A 282 -8.34 -3.34 24.88
C GLN A 282 -8.21 -2.39 23.66
N SER A 283 -7.67 -2.86 22.54
CA SER A 283 -7.68 -2.15 21.24
C SER A 283 -8.36 -2.99 20.16
N GLY A 284 -9.59 -3.43 20.42
CA GLY A 284 -10.47 -4.15 19.49
C GLY A 284 -11.76 -3.37 19.24
N GLU A 285 -12.59 -3.87 18.33
CA GLU A 285 -13.99 -3.40 18.20
C GLU A 285 -14.70 -3.58 19.56
N PRO A 286 -15.56 -2.63 19.98
CA PRO A 286 -16.33 -2.79 21.22
C PRO A 286 -17.19 -4.05 21.14
N THR A 287 -17.01 -4.98 22.08
CA THR A 287 -17.79 -6.21 22.18
C THR A 287 -19.01 -6.09 23.09
N SER A 288 -19.01 -5.09 23.97
CA SER A 288 -20.11 -4.78 24.88
C SER A 288 -20.34 -3.28 25.00
N LEU A 289 -21.49 -2.89 25.57
CA LEU A 289 -21.79 -1.48 25.86
C LEU A 289 -20.79 -0.88 26.86
N GLN A 290 -20.30 -1.69 27.82
CA GLN A 290 -19.28 -1.25 28.76
C GLN A 290 -17.95 -0.97 28.04
N ASP A 291 -17.52 -1.86 27.13
CA ASP A 291 -16.31 -1.62 26.32
C ASP A 291 -16.44 -0.35 25.47
N ALA A 292 -17.66 -0.06 24.96
CA ALA A 292 -17.94 1.15 24.21
C ALA A 292 -17.78 2.41 25.07
N HIS A 293 -18.29 2.42 26.30
CA HIS A 293 -18.07 3.51 27.26
C HIS A 293 -16.58 3.68 27.59
N ASP A 294 -15.87 2.58 27.86
CA ASP A 294 -14.45 2.62 28.22
C ASP A 294 -13.56 3.09 27.04
N LEU A 295 -13.93 2.76 25.81
CA LEU A 295 -13.25 3.25 24.60
C LEU A 295 -13.48 4.75 24.40
N LEU A 296 -14.72 5.24 24.56
CA LEU A 296 -15.03 6.67 24.42
C LEU A 296 -14.40 7.51 25.55
N ALA A 297 -14.38 7.00 26.78
CA ALA A 297 -13.75 7.66 27.92
C ALA A 297 -12.23 7.77 27.75
N ARG A 298 -11.59 6.74 27.21
CA ARG A 298 -10.17 6.79 26.80
C ARG A 298 -9.94 7.75 25.64
N GLY A 299 -10.92 7.88 24.75
CA GLY A 299 -10.88 8.74 23.59
C GLY A 299 -9.90 8.25 22.52
N TRP A 300 -9.55 9.17 21.64
CA TRP A 300 -8.60 8.98 20.55
C TRP A 300 -7.18 8.96 21.12
N THR A 301 -6.46 7.89 20.83
CA THR A 301 -5.08 7.66 21.30
C THR A 301 -4.11 7.38 20.14
N GLY A 302 -4.59 7.39 18.90
CA GLY A 302 -3.79 7.26 17.69
C GLY A 302 -4.62 7.16 16.40
N SER A 303 -3.94 7.14 15.26
CA SER A 303 -4.59 6.98 13.95
C SER A 303 -5.25 5.60 13.77
N ASN A 304 -6.20 5.49 12.84
CA ASN A 304 -6.98 4.27 12.51
C ASN A 304 -8.01 3.81 13.56
N GLN A 305 -8.42 4.68 14.49
CA GLN A 305 -9.43 4.36 15.52
C GLN A 305 -10.87 4.78 15.15
N THR A 306 -11.04 5.50 14.03
CA THR A 306 -12.33 6.06 13.60
C THR A 306 -13.44 5.01 13.55
N GLN A 307 -13.19 3.83 12.97
CA GLN A 307 -14.20 2.79 12.88
C GLN A 307 -14.67 2.30 14.25
N HIS A 308 -13.74 2.07 15.19
CA HIS A 308 -14.06 1.54 16.51
C HIS A 308 -14.77 2.58 17.36
N LEU A 309 -14.28 3.82 17.39
CA LEU A 309 -14.91 4.90 18.16
C LEU A 309 -16.29 5.28 17.59
N CYS A 310 -16.47 5.25 16.27
CA CYS A 310 -17.81 5.42 15.68
C CYS A 310 -18.76 4.29 16.07
N LEU A 311 -18.29 3.05 16.12
CA LEU A 311 -19.11 1.92 16.59
C LEU A 311 -19.47 2.09 18.07
N SER A 312 -18.50 2.45 18.92
CA SER A 312 -18.72 2.74 20.34
C SER A 312 -19.74 3.87 20.53
N ALA A 313 -19.60 4.97 19.79
CA ALA A 313 -20.52 6.09 19.83
C ALA A 313 -21.93 5.69 19.39
N LEU A 314 -22.07 4.86 18.35
CA LEU A 314 -23.37 4.33 17.92
C LEU A 314 -24.03 3.46 19.00
N MET A 315 -23.25 2.63 19.70
CA MET A 315 -23.74 1.78 20.79
C MET A 315 -24.24 2.62 21.98
N VAL A 316 -23.50 3.67 22.36
CA VAL A 316 -23.85 4.57 23.47
C VAL A 316 -25.01 5.49 23.10
N ALA A 317 -24.97 6.15 21.95
CA ALA A 317 -26.01 7.09 21.51
C ALA A 317 -27.40 6.45 21.40
N ARG A 318 -27.47 5.18 20.99
CA ARG A 318 -28.73 4.42 20.94
C ARG A 318 -29.38 4.25 22.32
N GLN A 319 -28.61 4.20 23.40
CA GLN A 319 -29.21 4.11 24.75
C GLN A 319 -29.96 5.39 25.12
N LEU A 320 -29.67 6.51 24.44
CA LEU A 320 -30.23 7.82 24.72
C LEU A 320 -31.46 8.13 23.86
N SER A 321 -31.50 7.65 22.62
CA SER A 321 -32.63 7.88 21.73
C SER A 321 -32.88 6.75 20.74
N ASN A 322 -34.16 6.62 20.36
CA ASN A 322 -34.61 5.76 19.29
C ASN A 322 -34.88 6.47 17.97
N ASP A 323 -34.70 7.78 17.93
CA ASP A 323 -34.78 8.57 16.71
C ASP A 323 -33.43 8.60 15.99
N SER A 324 -33.46 8.46 14.65
CA SER A 324 -32.25 8.35 13.84
C SER A 324 -31.42 9.63 13.81
N ASP A 325 -32.09 10.78 13.81
CA ASP A 325 -31.42 12.09 13.72
C ASP A 325 -30.87 12.49 15.09
N GLU A 326 -31.60 12.18 16.16
CA GLU A 326 -31.08 12.33 17.52
C GLU A 326 -29.88 11.41 17.79
N VAL A 327 -29.92 10.14 17.35
CA VAL A 327 -28.75 9.24 17.46
C VAL A 327 -27.56 9.80 16.69
N ALA A 328 -27.76 10.35 15.49
CA ALA A 328 -26.67 10.96 14.72
C ALA A 328 -26.05 12.16 15.44
N ASN A 329 -26.87 13.02 16.06
CA ASN A 329 -26.39 14.15 16.85
C ASN A 329 -25.59 13.68 18.07
N HIS A 330 -26.11 12.72 18.84
CA HIS A 330 -25.40 12.19 20.00
C HIS A 330 -24.08 11.51 19.63
N VAL A 331 -24.04 10.77 18.52
CA VAL A 331 -22.79 10.16 18.02
C VAL A 331 -21.75 11.23 17.72
N LYS A 332 -22.16 12.29 17.01
CA LYS A 332 -21.28 13.41 16.69
C LYS A 332 -20.72 14.05 17.97
N GLU A 333 -21.59 14.35 18.93
CA GLU A 333 -21.21 14.97 20.21
C GLU A 333 -20.23 14.09 20.98
N LEU A 334 -20.48 12.78 21.07
CA LEU A 334 -19.60 11.82 21.74
C LEU A 334 -18.21 11.73 21.08
N LEU A 335 -18.14 11.82 19.75
CA LEU A 335 -16.87 11.72 19.02
C LEU A 335 -16.04 13.00 19.10
N ILE A 336 -16.68 14.17 18.98
CA ILE A 336 -16.01 15.47 19.04
C ILE A 336 -15.48 15.76 20.45
N HIS A 337 -16.24 15.39 21.48
CA HIS A 337 -15.86 15.60 22.87
C HIS A 337 -14.98 14.50 23.46
N ALA A 338 -14.72 13.41 22.71
CA ALA A 338 -13.76 12.40 23.13
C ALA A 338 -12.33 12.96 23.11
N ASN A 339 -11.57 12.70 24.18
CA ASN A 339 -10.19 13.16 24.34
C ASN A 339 -9.33 12.80 23.11
N GLY A 340 -8.48 13.71 22.64
CA GLY A 340 -7.60 13.48 21.48
C GLY A 340 -8.27 13.54 20.11
N PHE A 341 -9.56 13.91 20.02
CA PHE A 341 -10.28 14.02 18.73
C PHE A 341 -9.55 14.95 17.74
N ALA A 342 -9.20 16.15 18.18
CA ALA A 342 -8.49 17.13 17.36
C ALA A 342 -7.08 16.67 16.96
N ASP A 343 -6.42 15.87 17.80
CA ASP A 343 -5.02 15.50 17.66
C ASP A 343 -4.82 14.21 16.84
N HIS A 344 -5.82 13.33 16.80
CA HIS A 344 -5.66 11.96 16.31
C HIS A 344 -6.71 11.52 15.29
N CYS A 345 -7.83 12.24 15.15
CA CYS A 345 -8.84 11.90 14.17
C CYS A 345 -8.45 12.39 12.76
N GLY A 346 -8.36 11.48 11.79
CA GLY A 346 -8.14 11.82 10.38
C GLY A 346 -9.41 12.24 9.61
N HIS A 347 -10.58 12.18 10.24
CA HIS A 347 -11.90 12.39 9.64
C HIS A 347 -12.69 13.51 10.35
N ILE A 348 -11.98 14.55 10.81
CA ILE A 348 -12.56 15.64 11.62
C ILE A 348 -13.71 16.31 10.87
N ARG A 349 -13.49 16.72 9.61
CA ARG A 349 -14.50 17.43 8.81
C ARG A 349 -15.73 16.56 8.55
N GLU A 350 -15.54 15.28 8.28
CA GLU A 350 -16.63 14.33 8.02
C GLU A 350 -17.48 14.07 9.28
N ILE A 351 -16.87 14.04 10.46
CA ILE A 351 -17.59 13.89 11.74
C ILE A 351 -18.29 15.20 12.12
N GLU A 352 -17.61 16.34 12.01
CA GLU A 352 -18.19 17.66 12.30
C GLU A 352 -19.37 18.01 11.37
N SER A 353 -19.31 17.59 10.11
CA SER A 353 -20.40 17.76 9.14
C SER A 353 -21.50 16.68 9.24
N GLY A 354 -21.34 15.68 10.11
CA GLY A 354 -22.30 14.58 10.27
C GLY A 354 -22.36 13.61 9.08
N GLN A 355 -21.34 13.61 8.23
CA GLN A 355 -21.18 12.63 7.15
C GLN A 355 -20.70 11.27 7.67
N LEU A 356 -20.01 11.25 8.81
CA LEU A 356 -19.45 10.04 9.42
C LEU A 356 -19.79 9.95 10.93
N PRO A 357 -20.31 8.80 11.43
CA PRO A 357 -20.78 7.66 10.65
C PRO A 357 -22.00 8.04 9.79
N GLY A 358 -22.12 7.43 8.61
CA GLY A 358 -23.15 7.82 7.65
C GLY A 358 -24.57 7.62 8.18
N ARG A 359 -25.53 8.42 7.68
CA ARG A 359 -26.95 8.39 8.12
C ARG A 359 -27.57 6.99 8.19
N SER A 360 -27.24 6.12 7.23
CA SER A 360 -27.73 4.73 7.23
C SER A 360 -27.23 3.88 8.41
N ALA A 361 -26.07 4.20 8.98
CA ALA A 361 -25.55 3.55 10.18
C ALA A 361 -26.29 4.06 11.43
N CYS A 362 -26.53 5.36 11.55
CA CYS A 362 -27.32 5.95 12.64
C CYS A 362 -28.76 5.42 12.63
N GLN A 363 -29.40 5.35 11.45
CA GLN A 363 -30.74 4.77 11.30
C GLN A 363 -30.81 3.30 11.72
N LYS A 364 -29.74 2.53 11.46
CA LYS A 364 -29.65 1.13 11.87
C LYS A 364 -29.37 0.98 13.35
N ALA A 365 -28.49 1.81 13.93
CA ALA A 365 -28.26 1.85 15.38
C ALA A 365 -29.53 2.24 16.13
N ALA A 366 -30.29 3.21 15.61
CA ALA A 366 -31.64 3.59 16.07
C ALA A 366 -32.71 2.49 15.90
N ARG A 367 -32.36 1.31 15.41
CA ARG A 367 -33.27 0.16 15.30
C ARG A 367 -32.72 -1.12 15.92
N PHE A 368 -31.40 -1.30 15.94
CA PHE A 368 -30.72 -2.54 16.35
C PHE A 368 -29.45 -2.29 17.15
N THR A 369 -29.11 -3.22 18.04
CA THR A 369 -27.84 -3.22 18.79
C THR A 369 -26.65 -3.49 17.86
N PRO A 370 -25.64 -2.61 17.80
CA PRO A 370 -24.41 -2.84 17.05
C PRO A 370 -23.42 -3.75 17.82
N SER A 371 -23.79 -5.00 18.15
CA SER A 371 -22.77 -6.03 18.44
C SER A 371 -22.27 -6.60 17.10
N TYR A 372 -21.11 -7.26 17.04
CA TYR A 372 -20.70 -8.02 15.84
C TYR A 372 -21.29 -9.44 15.87
N GLU A 373 -21.13 -10.14 17.01
CA GLU A 373 -21.74 -11.45 17.27
C GLU A 373 -23.26 -11.33 17.48
N GLY A 374 -24.02 -12.20 16.79
CA GLY A 374 -25.48 -12.23 16.82
C GLY A 374 -26.14 -11.06 16.07
N SER A 375 -25.37 -10.30 15.28
CA SER A 375 -25.83 -9.05 14.67
C SER A 375 -26.58 -9.26 13.36
N TRP A 376 -27.41 -8.28 12.98
CA TRP A 376 -28.03 -8.25 11.65
C TRP A 376 -26.97 -8.25 10.52
N LYS A 377 -25.77 -7.73 10.79
CA LYS A 377 -24.68 -7.65 9.82
C LYS A 377 -23.99 -9.00 9.65
N GLU A 378 -23.78 -9.74 10.73
CA GLU A 378 -23.33 -11.13 10.72
C GLU A 378 -24.39 -12.00 10.03
N ALA A 379 -25.65 -11.91 10.44
CA ALA A 379 -26.76 -12.64 9.81
C ALA A 379 -26.91 -12.31 8.32
N ALA A 380 -26.79 -11.04 7.92
CA ALA A 380 -26.83 -10.63 6.52
C ALA A 380 -25.61 -11.12 5.71
N ASN A 381 -24.43 -11.15 6.32
CA ASN A 381 -23.23 -11.69 5.68
C ASN A 381 -23.31 -13.21 5.54
N GLN A 382 -23.84 -13.91 6.55
CA GLN A 382 -24.07 -15.34 6.55
C GLN A 382 -25.14 -15.72 5.51
N ALA A 383 -26.25 -14.98 5.44
CA ALA A 383 -27.29 -15.15 4.42
C ALA A 383 -26.75 -14.91 3.00
N LYS A 384 -25.91 -13.88 2.80
CA LYS A 384 -25.23 -13.64 1.50
C LYS A 384 -24.27 -14.76 1.13
N ALA A 385 -23.59 -15.36 2.11
CA ALA A 385 -22.70 -16.49 1.88
C ALA A 385 -23.49 -17.77 1.51
N GLN A 386 -24.63 -18.00 2.17
CA GLN A 386 -25.56 -19.10 1.84
C GLN A 386 -26.17 -18.93 0.44
N ASP A 387 -26.70 -17.75 0.11
CA ASP A 387 -27.24 -17.44 -1.23
C ASP A 387 -26.19 -17.66 -2.34
N ALA A 388 -24.96 -17.19 -2.12
CA ALA A 388 -23.87 -17.39 -3.08
C ALA A 388 -23.53 -18.88 -3.28
N THR A 389 -23.65 -19.67 -2.22
CA THR A 389 -23.45 -21.13 -2.26
C THR A 389 -24.56 -21.82 -3.05
N GLU A 390 -25.82 -21.48 -2.77
CA GLU A 390 -26.97 -22.06 -3.48
C GLU A 390 -26.92 -21.75 -4.97
N ARG A 391 -26.57 -20.52 -5.35
CA ARG A 391 -26.38 -20.14 -6.76
C ARG A 391 -25.24 -20.91 -7.43
N ALA A 392 -24.14 -21.16 -6.73
CA ALA A 392 -23.04 -21.98 -7.25
C ALA A 392 -23.49 -23.42 -7.53
N LEU A 393 -24.19 -24.05 -6.57
CA LEU A 393 -24.69 -25.42 -6.70
C LEU A 393 -25.75 -25.55 -7.80
N GLY A 394 -26.69 -24.60 -7.87
CA GLY A 394 -27.70 -24.55 -8.93
C GLY A 394 -27.08 -24.40 -10.33
N SER A 395 -26.04 -23.57 -10.46
CA SER A 395 -25.33 -23.40 -11.74
C SER A 395 -24.59 -24.67 -12.17
N ILE A 396 -23.96 -25.39 -11.23
CA ILE A 396 -23.30 -26.67 -11.52
C ILE A 396 -24.32 -27.73 -11.93
N ALA A 397 -25.46 -27.81 -11.22
CA ALA A 397 -26.54 -28.76 -11.55
C ALA A 397 -27.14 -28.48 -12.95
N ALA A 398 -27.35 -27.20 -13.29
CA ALA A 398 -27.82 -26.81 -14.63
C ALA A 398 -26.80 -27.17 -15.72
N ALA A 399 -25.51 -26.88 -15.51
CA ALA A 399 -24.47 -27.24 -16.47
C ALA A 399 -24.29 -28.77 -16.63
N SER A 400 -24.60 -29.56 -15.59
CA SER A 400 -24.63 -31.03 -15.66
C SER A 400 -25.66 -31.59 -16.64
N ILE A 401 -26.77 -30.89 -16.82
CA ILE A 401 -27.85 -31.29 -17.73
C ILE A 401 -27.43 -31.00 -19.20
N ASP A 402 -26.65 -29.94 -19.40
CA ASP A 402 -26.22 -29.49 -20.73
C ASP A 402 -25.04 -30.30 -21.30
N GLY A 403 -24.45 -31.23 -20.53
CA GLY A 403 -23.45 -32.18 -21.00
C GLY A 403 -22.11 -31.56 -21.45
N VAL A 404 -21.81 -30.34 -21.02
CA VAL A 404 -20.66 -29.57 -21.50
C VAL A 404 -19.37 -29.97 -20.76
N VAL A 405 -18.30 -30.19 -21.52
CA VAL A 405 -16.98 -30.57 -20.99
C VAL A 405 -15.97 -29.44 -21.20
N PHE A 406 -15.15 -29.14 -20.21
CA PHE A 406 -14.20 -28.01 -20.21
C PHE A 406 -12.74 -28.49 -20.10
N PRO A 407 -11.79 -27.78 -20.72
CA PRO A 407 -10.36 -28.15 -20.66
C PRO A 407 -9.69 -27.75 -19.33
N SER A 408 -10.36 -26.98 -18.46
CA SER A 408 -9.84 -26.61 -17.14
C SER A 408 -10.95 -26.08 -16.22
N ILE A 409 -10.71 -26.14 -14.90
CA ILE A 409 -11.58 -25.55 -13.87
C ILE A 409 -11.81 -24.05 -14.12
N ASN A 410 -10.77 -23.32 -14.56
CA ASN A 410 -10.91 -21.90 -14.88
C ASN A 410 -11.90 -21.66 -16.03
N LYS A 411 -11.93 -22.53 -17.05
CA LYS A 411 -12.88 -22.43 -18.17
C LYS A 411 -14.30 -22.78 -17.74
N ALA A 412 -14.47 -23.79 -16.88
CA ALA A 412 -15.76 -24.11 -16.29
C ALA A 412 -16.32 -22.93 -15.46
N ILE A 413 -15.49 -22.31 -14.60
CA ILE A 413 -15.89 -21.14 -13.80
C ILE A 413 -16.28 -19.94 -14.68
N ILE A 414 -15.53 -19.68 -15.76
CA ILE A 414 -15.86 -18.61 -16.72
C ILE A 414 -17.21 -18.88 -17.37
N TYR A 415 -17.44 -20.11 -17.86
CA TYR A 415 -18.70 -20.50 -18.49
C TYR A 415 -19.90 -20.36 -17.54
N LEU A 416 -19.77 -20.86 -16.31
CA LEU A 416 -20.83 -20.78 -15.29
C LEU A 416 -21.19 -19.33 -14.95
N ARG A 417 -20.19 -18.45 -14.90
CA ARG A 417 -20.41 -17.01 -14.65
C ARG A 417 -21.15 -16.35 -15.82
N GLU A 418 -20.76 -16.67 -17.05
CA GLU A 418 -21.34 -16.06 -18.26
C GLU A 418 -22.77 -16.53 -18.52
N HIS A 419 -23.08 -17.81 -18.26
CA HIS A 419 -24.35 -18.42 -18.66
C HIS A 419 -25.40 -18.48 -17.55
N TYR A 420 -24.99 -18.62 -16.28
CA TYR A 420 -25.92 -18.78 -15.16
C TYR A 420 -25.75 -17.71 -14.07
N GLY A 421 -24.91 -16.68 -14.32
CA GLY A 421 -24.68 -15.60 -13.36
C GLY A 421 -24.00 -16.06 -12.07
N ALA A 422 -23.25 -17.17 -12.15
CA ALA A 422 -22.61 -17.81 -11.00
C ALA A 422 -21.60 -16.89 -10.29
N PRO A 423 -21.22 -17.19 -9.02
CA PRO A 423 -20.42 -16.29 -8.20
C PRO A 423 -19.12 -15.84 -8.86
N SER A 424 -18.65 -14.65 -8.47
CA SER A 424 -17.43 -14.06 -9.02
C SER A 424 -16.23 -15.00 -8.88
N ARG A 425 -15.27 -14.88 -9.80
CA ARG A 425 -14.08 -15.74 -9.84
C ARG A 425 -13.39 -15.86 -8.46
N ALA A 426 -13.30 -14.77 -7.71
CA ALA A 426 -12.69 -14.73 -6.38
C ALA A 426 -13.42 -15.58 -5.33
N TRP A 427 -14.73 -15.80 -5.47
CA TRP A 427 -15.51 -16.60 -4.53
C TRP A 427 -15.07 -18.07 -4.54
N TRP A 428 -14.76 -18.63 -5.73
CA TRP A 428 -14.35 -20.03 -5.94
C TRP A 428 -12.99 -20.40 -5.34
N PHE A 429 -12.13 -19.41 -5.06
CA PHE A 429 -10.76 -19.63 -4.57
C PHE A 429 -10.59 -19.25 -3.08
N LYS A 430 -11.67 -18.83 -2.39
CA LYS A 430 -11.61 -18.57 -0.95
C LYS A 430 -11.51 -19.90 -0.20
N SER A 431 -10.56 -20.03 0.71
CA SER A 431 -10.34 -21.24 1.53
C SER A 431 -11.59 -21.68 2.31
N GLN A 432 -12.42 -20.72 2.71
CA GLN A 432 -13.68 -20.90 3.44
C GLN A 432 -14.80 -21.44 2.55
N ASN A 433 -14.69 -21.19 1.25
CA ASN A 433 -15.63 -21.56 0.20
C ASN A 433 -15.05 -22.67 -0.69
N ASN A 434 -14.04 -23.40 -0.20
CA ASN A 434 -13.57 -24.65 -0.80
C ASN A 434 -14.69 -25.71 -0.65
N PHE A 435 -15.84 -25.45 -1.27
CA PHE A 435 -16.68 -26.51 -1.77
C PHE A 435 -15.78 -27.42 -2.60
N PRO A 436 -15.93 -28.74 -2.47
CA PRO A 436 -15.06 -29.66 -3.17
C PRO A 436 -15.11 -29.25 -4.64
N LEU A 437 -13.98 -28.85 -5.23
CA LEU A 437 -13.86 -28.62 -6.68
C LEU A 437 -14.11 -29.93 -7.45
N GLU A 438 -14.39 -31.03 -6.73
CA GLU A 438 -14.62 -32.37 -7.24
C GLU A 438 -15.80 -32.50 -8.20
N PRO A 439 -16.99 -31.90 -7.99
CA PRO A 439 -18.05 -31.93 -8.98
C PRO A 439 -17.60 -31.27 -10.29
N LEU A 440 -16.80 -30.19 -10.22
CA LEU A 440 -16.22 -29.53 -11.39
C LEU A 440 -15.16 -30.38 -12.10
N LYS A 441 -14.48 -31.30 -11.39
CA LYS A 441 -13.53 -32.25 -12.02
C LYS A 441 -14.24 -33.23 -12.96
N GLY A 442 -15.50 -33.59 -12.67
CA GLY A 442 -16.32 -34.45 -13.53
C GLY A 442 -16.68 -33.82 -14.89
N PHE A 443 -16.53 -32.50 -15.01
CA PHE A 443 -16.72 -31.75 -16.26
C PHE A 443 -15.43 -31.51 -17.02
N LEU A 444 -14.29 -32.04 -16.56
CA LEU A 444 -13.04 -31.83 -17.26
C LEU A 444 -12.88 -32.85 -18.39
N ALA A 445 -12.37 -32.40 -19.53
CA ALA A 445 -11.95 -33.31 -20.58
C ALA A 445 -10.89 -34.26 -20.01
N PRO A 446 -10.95 -35.57 -20.33
CA PRO A 446 -10.01 -36.56 -19.83
C PRO A 446 -8.55 -36.24 -20.16
#